data_AF-A0A8J8AVP6-F1
#
_entry.id   AF-A0A8J8AVP6-F1
#
_cell.length_a   1.000
_cell.length_b   1.000
_cell.length_c   1.000
_cell.angle_alpha   90.00
_cell.angle_beta   90.00
_cell.angle_gamma   90.00
#
_symmetry.space_group_name_H-M   'P 1'
#
loop_
_entity.id
_entity.type
_entity.pdbx_description
1 polymer ?
#
loop_
_entity_poly.entity_id
_entity_poly.type
_entity_poly.pdbx_seq_one_letter_code
_entity_poly.pdbx_strand_id
1 'polypeptide(L)' 'AILSRAEAALTSGDLQTAMTEIAGLPKEAQEPMAEWLELAQKWLASTQAFAKLSAILDQ' A
#
# COMPACT_ATOMS: atom_id res chain seq x y z
N ALA A 1 8.02 -15.58 -5.13
CA ALA A 1 7.04 -15.08 -6.12
C ALA A 1 6.62 -13.65 -5.77
N ILE A 2 6.04 -12.88 -6.70
CA ILE A 2 5.57 -11.50 -6.44
C ILE A 2 4.56 -11.47 -5.27
N LEU A 3 3.53 -12.33 -5.31
CA LEU A 3 2.52 -12.38 -4.26
C LEU A 3 3.10 -12.71 -2.87
N SER A 4 4.08 -13.62 -2.78
CA SER A 4 4.74 -13.93 -1.51
C SER A 4 5.53 -12.75 -0.93
N ARG A 5 6.12 -11.91 -1.79
CA ARG A 5 6.82 -10.69 -1.33
C ARG A 5 5.82 -9.62 -0.90
N ALA A 6 4.73 -9.47 -1.64
CA ALA A 6 3.65 -8.57 -1.25
C ALA A 6 3.03 -8.96 0.10
N GLU A 7 2.80 -10.25 0.34
CA GLU A 7 2.28 -10.77 1.61
C GLU A 7 3.26 -10.57 2.77
N ALA A 8 4.55 -10.80 2.54
CA ALA A 8 5.58 -10.54 3.55
C ALA A 8 5.64 -9.05 3.92
N ALA A 9 5.61 -8.16 2.93
CA ALA A 9 5.58 -6.72 3.14
C ALA A 9 4.32 -6.29 3.93
N LEU A 10 3.15 -6.79 3.55
CA LEU A 10 1.89 -6.54 4.26
C LEU A 10 1.96 -6.98 5.72
N THR A 11 2.48 -8.18 5.99
CA THR A 11 2.63 -8.74 7.34
C THR A 11 3.58 -7.91 8.20
N SER A 12 4.60 -7.31 7.59
CA SER A 12 5.54 -6.39 8.27
C SER A 12 4.99 -4.96 8.47
N GLY A 13 3.79 -4.67 7.96
CA GLY A 13 3.19 -3.33 8.01
C GLY A 13 3.66 -2.39 6.89
N ASP A 14 4.49 -2.86 5.96
CA ASP A 14 4.97 -2.09 4.81
C ASP A 14 3.98 -2.17 3.64
N LEU A 15 2.87 -1.45 3.80
CA LEU A 15 1.80 -1.38 2.80
C LEU A 15 2.29 -0.80 1.46
N GLN A 16 3.24 0.14 1.48
CA GLN A 16 3.78 0.75 0.27
C GLN A 16 4.56 -0.27 -0.57
N THR A 17 5.41 -1.08 0.06
CA THR A 17 6.14 -2.14 -0.63
C THR A 17 5.18 -3.21 -1.13
N ALA A 18 4.16 -3.60 -0.34
CA ALA A 18 3.15 -4.55 -0.78
C ALA A 18 2.41 -4.09 -2.06
N MET A 19 1.99 -2.82 -2.11
CA MET A 19 1.36 -2.24 -3.29
C MET A 19 2.30 -2.16 -4.50
N THR A 20 3.58 -1.90 -4.27
CA THR A 20 4.61 -1.85 -5.34
C THR A 20 4.83 -3.22 -5.98
N GLU A 21 4.87 -4.28 -5.17
CA GLU A 21 4.96 -5.65 -5.67
C GLU A 21 3.72 -6.04 -6.48
N ILE A 22 2.52 -5.72 -6.00
CA ILE A 22 1.26 -6.02 -6.71
C ILE A 22 1.17 -5.26 -8.05
N ALA A 23 1.66 -4.02 -8.12
CA ALA A 23 1.72 -3.26 -9.36
C ALA A 23 2.61 -3.90 -10.44
N GLY A 24 3.51 -4.80 -10.06
CA GLY A 24 4.34 -5.59 -10.97
C GLY A 24 3.65 -6.82 -11.58
N LEU A 25 2.41 -7.15 -11.18
CA LEU A 25 1.65 -8.26 -11.75
C LEU A 25 1.01 -7.90 -13.10
N PRO A 26 0.69 -8.89 -13.96
CA PRO A 26 -0.15 -8.67 -15.14
C PRO A 26 -1.50 -8.05 -14.76
N LYS A 27 -2.10 -7.28 -15.67
CA LYS A 27 -3.36 -6.56 -15.41
C LYS A 27 -4.50 -7.50 -15.04
N GLU A 28 -4.55 -8.67 -15.66
CA GLU A 28 -5.52 -9.74 -15.41
C GLU A 28 -5.42 -10.27 -13.97
N ALA A 29 -4.23 -10.20 -13.36
CA ALA A 29 -4.03 -10.56 -11.96
C ALA A 29 -4.31 -9.40 -11.00
N GLN A 30 -4.22 -8.14 -11.44
CA GLN A 30 -4.55 -6.96 -10.64
C GLN A 30 -6.05 -6.71 -10.55
N GLU A 31 -6.80 -7.00 -11.62
CA GLU A 31 -8.23 -6.71 -11.74
C GLU A 31 -9.08 -7.27 -10.59
N PRO A 32 -8.90 -8.53 -10.14
CA PRO A 32 -9.63 -9.08 -9.00
C PRO A 32 -9.31 -8.39 -7.66
N MET A 33 -8.19 -7.66 -7.59
CA MET A 33 -7.72 -6.96 -6.39
C MET A 33 -7.99 -5.45 -6.44
N ALA A 34 -8.62 -4.93 -7.50
CA ALA A 34 -8.75 -3.49 -7.73
C ALA A 34 -9.38 -2.74 -6.54
N GLU A 35 -10.48 -3.27 -5.99
CA GLU A 35 -11.16 -2.67 -4.83
C GLU A 35 -10.27 -2.62 -3.59
N TRP A 36 -9.51 -3.70 -3.34
CA TRP A 36 -8.57 -3.78 -2.23
C TRP A 36 -7.39 -2.81 -2.41
N LEU A 37 -6.90 -2.66 -3.64
CA LEU A 37 -5.83 -1.71 -3.98
C LEU A 37 -6.27 -0.26 -3.79
N GLU A 38 -7.51 0.07 -4.16
CA GLU A 38 -8.07 1.40 -3.91
C GLU A 38 -8.20 1.70 -2.40
N LEU A 39 -8.65 0.73 -1.61
CA LEU A 39 -8.72 0.87 -0.15
C LEU A 39 -7.33 1.05 0.47
N ALA A 40 -6.36 0.23 0.05
CA ALA A 40 -4.97 0.35 0.49
C ALA A 40 -4.37 1.73 0.16
N GLN A 41 -4.66 2.25 -1.04
CA GLN A 41 -4.19 3.57 -1.46
C GLN A 41 -4.78 4.69 -0.59
N LYS A 42 -6.08 4.63 -0.27
CA LYS A 42 -6.73 5.59 0.63
C LYS A 42 -6.13 5.54 2.03
N TRP A 43 -5.88 4.34 2.55
CA TRP A 43 -5.26 4.15 3.85
C TRP A 43 -3.87 4.79 3.91
N LEU A 44 -3.02 4.47 2.92
CA LEU A 44 -1.68 5.03 2.83
C LEU A 44 -1.70 6.57 2.75
N ALA A 45 -2.54 7.14 1.89
CA ALA A 45 -2.68 8.59 1.76
C ALA A 45 -3.12 9.25 3.10
N SER A 46 -4.04 8.62 3.82
CA SER A 46 -4.47 9.09 5.14
C SER A 46 -3.32 9.08 6.17
N THR A 47 -2.56 7.99 6.24
CA THR A 47 -1.40 7.88 7.16
C THR A 47 -0.33 8.93 6.84
N GLN A 48 -0.05 9.17 5.56
CA GLN A 48 0.90 10.19 5.12
C GLN A 48 0.41 11.60 5.45
N ALA A 49 -0.88 11.89 5.24
CA ALA A 49 -1.47 13.18 5.58
C ALA A 49 -1.42 13.44 7.09
N PHE A 50 -1.73 12.43 7.91
CA PHE A 50 -1.64 12.52 9.37
C PHE A 50 -0.21 12.73 9.86
N ALA A 51 0.76 11.99 9.32
CA ALA A 51 2.17 12.15 9.64
C ALA A 51 2.66 13.57 9.29
N LYS A 52 2.26 14.07 8.11
CA LYS A 52 2.58 15.44 7.68
C LYS A 52 1.98 16.49 8.61
N LEU A 53 0.72 16.32 9.03
CA LEU A 53 0.07 17.23 9.97
C LEU A 53 0.79 17.24 11.33
N SER A 54 1.12 16.07 11.85
CA SER A 54 1.84 15.94 13.13
C SER A 54 3.19 16.66 13.08
N ALA A 55 3.95 16.46 11.99
CA ALA A 55 5.22 17.14 11.78
C ALA A 55 5.11 18.68 11.65
N ILE A 56 3.94 19.21 11.26
CA ILE A 56 3.67 20.66 11.24
C ILE A 56 3.40 21.17 12.66
N LEU A 57 2.69 20.39 13.48
CA LEU A 57 2.35 20.77 14.86
C LEU A 57 3.55 20.69 15.82
N ASP A 58 4.54 19.85 15.50
CA ASP A 58 5.77 19.70 16.29
C ASP A 58 6.84 20.78 16.02
N GLN A 59 6.58 21.73 15.10
CA GLN A 59 7.46 22.89 14.80
C GLN A 59 7.04 24.15 15.57
#